data_AF-A0A7Y0Q630-F1
#
_entry.id   AF-A0A7Y0Q630-F1
#
_cell.length_a   1.000
_cell.length_b   1.000
_cell.length_c   1.000
_cell.angle_alpha   90.00
_cell.angle_beta   90.00
_cell.angle_gamma   90.00
#
_symmetry.space_group_name_H-M   'P 1'
#
loop_
_entity.id
_entity.type
_entity.pdbx_description
1 polymer ?
#
loop_
_entity_poly.entity_id
_entity_poly.type
_entity_poly.pdbx_seq_one_letter_code
_entity_poly.pdbx_strand_id
1 'polypeptide(L)'
;MVISRVILGVVLLLLPWHQALAIPKIKTEFKRNNEGFMRIKVINETIRVLACYVAIDGRRVKFRLPPRGHSKWYKATDKRYNAKNFSTWCDYIELHPEYEKYVF
;
A
#
# COMPACT_ATOMS: atom_id res chain seq x y z
N MET A 1 -12.10 -2.44 50.75
CA MET A 1 -12.02 -3.44 49.65
C MET A 1 -12.90 -3.11 48.43
N VAL A 2 -13.97 -2.31 48.57
CA VAL A 2 -14.86 -1.94 47.44
C VAL A 2 -14.26 -0.84 46.53
N ILE A 3 -13.62 0.18 47.11
CA ILE A 3 -13.05 1.32 46.37
C ILE A 3 -11.94 0.87 45.39
N SER A 4 -11.09 -0.07 45.78
CA SER A 4 -10.03 -0.61 44.92
C SER A 4 -10.56 -1.39 43.70
N ARG A 5 -11.71 -2.08 43.84
CA ARG A 5 -12.37 -2.77 42.71
C ARG A 5 -13.02 -1.79 41.74
N VAL A 6 -13.57 -0.68 42.23
CA VAL A 6 -14.17 0.37 41.39
C VAL A 6 -13.09 1.12 40.60
N ILE A 7 -11.98 1.48 41.24
CA ILE A 7 -10.84 2.13 40.58
C ILE A 7 -10.26 1.23 39.48
N LEU A 8 -10.12 -0.08 39.74
CA LEU A 8 -9.64 -1.04 38.75
C LEU A 8 -10.58 -1.18 37.55
N GLY A 9 -11.90 -1.13 37.77
CA GLY A 9 -12.91 -1.17 36.71
C GLY A 9 -12.91 0.08 35.82
N VAL A 10 -12.72 1.27 36.41
CA VAL A 10 -12.65 2.54 35.65
C VAL A 10 -11.37 2.62 34.81
N VAL A 11 -10.24 2.13 35.31
CA VAL A 11 -8.96 2.13 34.57
C VAL A 11 -9.01 1.20 33.34
N LEU A 12 -9.72 0.07 33.42
CA LEU A 12 -9.84 -0.86 32.29
C LEU A 12 -10.66 -0.29 31.11
N LEU A 13 -11.61 0.62 31.39
CA LEU A 13 -12.46 1.27 30.38
C LEU A 13 -11.78 2.43 29.63
N LEU A 14 -10.64 2.91 30.13
CA LEU A 14 -9.88 4.00 29.52
C LEU A 14 -8.78 3.51 28.57
N LEU A 15 -8.58 2.20 28.41
CA LEU A 15 -7.62 1.68 27.45
C LEU A 15 -8.18 1.88 26.03
N PRO A 16 -7.56 2.71 25.19
CA PRO A 16 -8.03 2.88 23.82
C PRO A 16 -7.92 1.54 23.10
N TRP A 17 -9.00 1.11 22.45
CA TRP A 17 -9.03 -0.04 21.56
C TRP A 17 -8.20 0.31 20.33
N HIS A 18 -6.89 0.07 20.38
CA HIS A 18 -6.01 0.32 19.25
C HIS A 18 -6.29 -0.73 18.18
N GLN A 19 -7.19 -0.40 17.25
CA GLN A 19 -7.34 -1.12 15.99
C GLN A 19 -6.07 -0.84 15.18
N ALA A 20 -5.03 -1.65 15.37
CA ALA A 20 -3.80 -1.55 14.60
C ALA A 20 -4.08 -2.04 13.17
N LEU A 21 -4.42 -1.11 12.28
CA LEU A 21 -4.45 -1.37 10.84
C LEU A 21 -3.00 -1.56 10.37
N ALA A 22 -2.63 -2.80 10.06
CA ALA A 22 -1.29 -3.14 9.61
C ALA A 22 -1.11 -2.78 8.12
N ILE A 23 0.01 -2.15 7.77
CA ILE A 23 0.34 -1.88 6.37
C ILE A 23 0.48 -3.22 5.61
N PRO A 24 -0.12 -3.37 4.42
CA PRO A 24 -0.03 -4.62 3.67
C PRO A 24 1.40 -4.90 3.21
N LYS A 25 1.76 -6.18 3.20
CA LYS A 25 3.07 -6.62 2.74
C LYS A 25 3.17 -6.56 1.22
N ILE A 26 4.02 -5.67 0.72
CA ILE A 26 4.30 -5.51 -0.71
C ILE A 26 5.81 -5.58 -0.99
N LYS A 27 6.15 -5.96 -2.22
CA LYS A 27 7.52 -5.90 -2.75
C LYS A 27 7.54 -5.10 -4.04
N THR A 28 8.60 -4.33 -4.26
CA THR A 28 8.81 -3.59 -5.50
C THR A 28 10.02 -4.11 -6.26
N GLU A 29 9.90 -4.20 -7.58
CA GLU A 29 10.99 -4.52 -8.49
C GLU A 29 11.23 -3.36 -9.44
N PHE A 30 12.50 -3.03 -9.65
CA PHE A 30 12.94 -1.99 -10.58
C PHE A 30 13.80 -2.61 -11.67
N LYS A 31 13.53 -2.26 -12.93
CA LYS A 31 14.34 -2.69 -14.07
C LYS A 31 14.42 -1.57 -15.10
N ARG A 32 15.46 -1.60 -15.93
CA ARG A 32 15.50 -0.83 -17.17
C ARG A 32 14.90 -1.67 -18.31
N ASN A 33 14.16 -1.06 -19.23
CA ASN A 33 13.75 -1.73 -20.47
C ASN A 33 14.84 -1.61 -21.55
N ASN A 34 14.64 -2.23 -22.71
CA ASN A 34 15.62 -2.24 -23.80
C ASN A 34 15.89 -0.83 -24.38
N GLU A 35 14.96 0.10 -24.21
CA GLU A 35 15.10 1.51 -24.65
C GLU A 35 15.87 2.38 -23.65
N GLY A 36 16.11 1.88 -22.43
CA GLY A 36 16.76 2.65 -21.37
C GLY A 36 15.83 3.40 -20.44
N PHE A 37 14.54 3.11 -20.38
CA PHE A 37 13.66 3.71 -19.38
C PHE A 37 13.59 2.85 -18.12
N MET A 38 13.64 3.51 -16.96
CA MET A 38 13.37 2.85 -15.68
C MET A 38 11.89 2.47 -15.60
N ARG A 39 11.60 1.29 -15.07
CA ARG A 39 10.25 0.79 -14.83
C ARG A 39 10.16 0.10 -13.47
N ILE A 40 8.97 0.16 -12.89
CA ILE A 40 8.63 -0.47 -11.61
C ILE A 40 7.52 -1.50 -11.79
N LYS A 41 7.56 -2.56 -10.98
CA LYS A 41 6.47 -3.52 -10.78
C LYS A 41 6.23 -3.68 -9.29
N VAL A 42 4.97 -3.62 -8.87
CA VAL A 42 4.56 -3.81 -7.47
C VAL A 42 3.98 -5.20 -7.31
N ILE A 43 4.41 -5.94 -6.30
CA ILE A 43 4.02 -7.32 -6.00
C ILE A 43 3.28 -7.32 -4.68
N ASN A 44 2.09 -7.89 -4.67
CA ASN A 44 1.29 -8.11 -3.48
C ASN A 44 1.68 -9.45 -2.85
N GLU A 45 2.25 -9.42 -1.65
CA GLU A 45 2.60 -10.66 -0.93
C GLU A 45 1.48 -11.11 0.03
N THR A 46 0.37 -10.36 0.08
CA THR A 46 -0.80 -10.69 0.90
C THR A 46 -1.81 -11.55 0.14
N ILE A 47 -2.80 -12.05 0.87
CA ILE A 47 -3.95 -12.79 0.33
C ILE A 47 -5.18 -11.89 0.08
N ARG A 48 -5.04 -10.57 0.24
CA ARG A 48 -6.12 -9.59 0.06
C ARG A 48 -5.88 -8.77 -1.20
N VAL A 49 -6.95 -8.22 -1.75
CA VAL A 49 -6.85 -7.24 -2.84
C VAL A 49 -6.38 -5.91 -2.24
N LEU A 50 -5.45 -5.24 -2.90
CA LEU A 50 -4.94 -3.95 -2.45
C LEU A 50 -5.36 -2.83 -3.41
N ALA A 51 -5.66 -1.66 -2.85
CA ALA A 51 -5.68 -0.39 -3.56
C ALA A 51 -4.26 0.15 -3.62
N CYS A 52 -3.72 0.40 -4.81
CA CYS A 52 -2.33 0.82 -4.98
C CYS A 52 -2.18 1.98 -5.93
N TYR A 53 -1.14 2.80 -5.72
CA TYR A 53 -0.64 3.70 -6.76
C TYR A 53 0.88 3.67 -6.88
N VAL A 54 1.34 3.98 -8.08
CA VAL A 54 2.72 4.35 -8.38
C VAL A 54 2.74 5.83 -8.74
N ALA A 55 3.51 6.62 -7.99
CA ALA A 55 3.82 8.00 -8.32
C ALA A 55 5.08 8.03 -9.19
N ILE A 56 4.95 8.61 -10.38
CA ILE A 56 6.00 8.70 -11.39
C ILE A 56 5.69 9.87 -12.33
N ASP A 57 6.72 10.56 -12.83
CA ASP A 57 6.56 11.65 -13.81
C ASP A 57 5.54 12.73 -13.37
N GLY A 58 5.47 13.03 -12.06
CA GLY A 58 4.53 14.01 -11.51
C GLY A 58 3.05 13.56 -11.41
N ARG A 59 2.73 12.29 -11.73
CA ARG A 59 1.36 11.75 -11.66
C ARG A 59 1.27 10.48 -10.81
N ARG A 60 0.08 10.18 -10.31
CA ARG A 60 -0.24 8.93 -9.59
C ARG A 60 -1.02 7.99 -10.51
N VAL A 61 -0.43 6.86 -10.87
CA VAL A 61 -1.10 5.80 -11.60
C VAL A 61 -1.75 4.86 -10.59
N LYS A 62 -3.07 4.90 -10.49
CA LYS A 62 -3.87 4.11 -9.55
C LYS A 62 -4.31 2.78 -10.19
N PHE A 63 -4.31 1.71 -9.40
CA PHE A 63 -4.70 0.37 -9.83
C PHE A 63 -5.14 -0.50 -8.64
N ARG A 64 -5.87 -1.57 -8.94
CA ARG A 64 -6.11 -2.66 -8.00
C ARG A 64 -5.03 -3.71 -8.15
N LEU A 65 -4.57 -4.26 -7.04
CA LEU A 65 -3.54 -5.28 -7.04
C LEU A 65 -4.08 -6.59 -6.43
N PRO A 66 -4.27 -7.65 -7.23
CA PRO A 66 -4.90 -8.89 -6.78
C PRO A 66 -4.04 -9.61 -5.74
N PRO A 67 -4.65 -10.50 -4.94
CA PRO A 67 -3.95 -11.35 -3.97
C PRO A 67 -2.82 -12.12 -4.63
N ARG A 68 -1.64 -12.15 -3.99
CA ARG A 68 -0.45 -12.86 -4.51
C ARG A 68 -0.07 -12.51 -5.96
N GLY A 69 -0.53 -11.36 -6.46
CA GLY A 69 -0.33 -10.90 -7.83
C GLY A 69 0.73 -9.81 -7.94
N HIS A 70 0.91 -9.28 -9.16
CA HIS A 70 1.88 -8.23 -9.45
C HIS A 70 1.35 -7.26 -10.50
N SER A 71 1.57 -5.97 -10.35
CA SER A 71 1.11 -4.99 -11.33
C SER A 71 1.75 -5.22 -12.70
N LYS A 72 1.20 -4.61 -13.73
CA LYS A 72 1.99 -4.35 -14.95
C LYS A 72 3.22 -3.50 -14.63
N TRP A 73 4.17 -3.47 -15.58
CA TRP A 73 5.32 -2.58 -15.50
C TRP A 73 4.90 -1.14 -15.79
N TYR A 74 5.18 -0.22 -14.86
CA TYR A 74 5.00 1.22 -15.06
C TYR A 74 6.35 1.85 -15.41
N LYS A 75 6.44 2.46 -16.59
CA LYS A 75 7.66 3.05 -17.18
C LYS A 75 7.69 4.57 -16.95
N ALA A 76 8.86 5.10 -16.64
CA ALA A 76 9.14 6.54 -16.61
C ALA A 76 9.18 7.14 -18.01
N THR A 77 8.85 8.42 -18.14
CA THR A 77 8.94 9.14 -19.41
C THR A 77 10.35 9.65 -19.72
N ASP A 78 11.24 9.72 -18.73
CA ASP A 78 12.63 10.18 -18.89
C ASP A 78 13.64 9.06 -18.55
N LYS A 79 14.66 8.88 -19.40
CA LYS A 79 15.75 7.91 -19.19
C LYS A 79 16.69 8.30 -18.05
N ARG A 80 16.66 9.52 -17.57
CA ARG A 80 17.45 10.01 -16.42
C ARG A 80 16.90 9.51 -15.09
N TYR A 81 15.63 9.07 -15.06
CA TYR A 81 15.01 8.58 -13.85
C TYR A 81 15.61 7.24 -13.41
N ASN A 82 15.68 7.07 -12.10
CA ASN A 82 16.11 5.86 -11.42
C ASN A 82 15.06 5.42 -10.38
N ALA A 83 15.34 4.35 -9.63
CA ALA A 83 14.39 3.78 -8.67
C ALA A 83 13.91 4.78 -7.61
N LYS A 84 14.73 5.76 -7.22
CA LYS A 84 14.37 6.78 -6.22
C LYS A 84 13.33 7.79 -6.72
N ASN A 85 13.14 7.89 -8.05
CA ASN A 85 12.16 8.79 -8.65
C ASN A 85 10.73 8.22 -8.62
N PHE A 86 10.57 6.97 -8.16
CA PHE A 86 9.28 6.33 -8.01
C PHE A 86 8.88 6.37 -6.55
N SER A 87 7.58 6.52 -6.29
CA SER A 87 7.02 6.25 -4.96
C SER A 87 5.83 5.31 -5.10
N THR A 88 5.68 4.41 -4.15
CA THR A 88 4.61 3.42 -4.14
C THR A 88 3.83 3.51 -2.85
N TRP A 89 2.53 3.34 -2.95
CA TRP A 89 1.65 3.20 -1.80
C TRP A 89 0.62 2.14 -2.11
N CYS A 90 0.31 1.32 -1.12
CA CYS A 90 -0.76 0.34 -1.17
C CYS A 90 -1.42 0.25 0.20
N ASP A 91 -2.73 0.03 0.20
CA ASP A 91 -3.50 -0.33 1.37
C ASP A 91 -4.58 -1.36 1.00
N TYR A 92 -5.25 -1.93 1.98
CA TYR A 92 -6.36 -2.85 1.78
C TYR A 92 -7.50 -2.16 1.03
N ILE A 93 -8.03 -2.82 -0.01
CA ILE A 93 -9.06 -2.21 -0.86
C ILE A 93 -10.36 -1.92 -0.09
N GLU A 94 -10.64 -2.69 0.95
CA GLU A 94 -11.82 -2.54 1.81
C GLU A 94 -11.85 -1.17 2.51
N LEU A 95 -10.68 -0.52 2.67
CA LEU A 95 -10.55 0.83 3.24
C LEU A 95 -10.64 1.94 2.19
N HIS A 96 -10.63 1.59 0.90
CA HIS A 96 -10.53 2.50 -0.25
C HIS A 96 -11.47 2.09 -1.39
N PRO A 97 -12.81 2.15 -1.18
CA PRO A 97 -13.79 1.72 -2.17
C PRO A 97 -13.71 2.49 -3.49
N GLU A 98 -13.15 3.71 -3.50
CA GLU A 98 -12.92 4.49 -4.71
C GLU A 98 -11.94 3.84 -5.69
N TYR A 99 -11.20 2.81 -5.26
CA TYR A 99 -10.30 2.04 -6.11
C TYR A 99 -10.98 0.90 -6.87
N GLU A 100 -12.23 0.54 -6.56
CA GLU A 100 -12.94 -0.57 -7.22
C GLU A 100 -13.10 -0.37 -8.74
N LYS A 101 -13.15 0.88 -9.18
CA LYS A 101 -13.24 1.25 -10.60
C LYS A 101 -11.96 1.00 -11.39
N TYR A 102 -10.81 0.84 -10.74
CA TYR A 102 -9.54 0.65 -11.43
C TYR A 102 -9.34 -0.84 -11.79
N VAL A 103 -8.57 -1.07 -12.84
CA VAL A 103 -8.20 -2.42 -13.28
C VAL A 103 -6.74 -2.68 -12.93
N PHE A 104 -6.38 -3.95 -12.89
CA PHE A 104 -5.03 -4.48 -12.70
C PHE A 104 -4.01 -3.98 -13.74
#